data_AF-A0A258QWR0-F1
#
_entry.id   AF-A0A258QWR0-F1
#
_cell.length_a   1.000
_cell.length_b   1.000
_cell.length_c   1.000
_cell.angle_alpha   90.00
_cell.angle_beta   90.00
_cell.angle_gamma   90.00
#
_symmetry.space_group_name_H-M   'P 1'
#
loop_
_entity.id
_entity.type
_entity.pdbx_description
1 polymer ?
#
loop_
_entity_poly.entity_id
_entity_poly.type
_entity_poly.pdbx_seq_one_letter_code
_entity_poly.pdbx_strand_id
1 'polypeptide(L)'
;MTGSARDPRSDADPLTDETVLPGEDAQDPAELAALPSAQDVQADKARAALARVLASDEFVSSPRLADFLRFVVEATLGGRADAIKGYTIAVEALGRPTTFDPQTDPIVRVEATRLRRALERYYTSAGPEETLEIVIPKGVYVPRFVPRGAGEAAGLSGPGDGEAVKPSAPGAPSSPPPARTRARFAWIAIALVAAAALVWGTVELTDSNRSGPIASLLGLESVNSASEIADRMGMPQLEVRPFEIAGIAGAAGPAGFGASEVHAFEVRLRDAMARFDFVDVMSAGEDGSTRQCRGNPPRSVFSLTGLAEAHQGGTFSLLVRLTDRCGGTIIWSTAFEDLRRGAELPASEYRVVRDIASAVMQSYGVLPTRARAQARADAPGSGFGCIAQSFAVLRGEDSTTAAQARGCLDQWVTRDNGFGTLHAVRAMLLLDEAQRSSDRPLDPAMLDEMQREAELATDLSPNSAYSAK
;
A
#
# COMPACT_ATOMS: atom_id res chain seq x y z
N MET A 1 -48.84 -24.40 -52.20
CA MET A 1 -48.93 -25.18 -53.46
C MET A 1 -47.49 -25.38 -53.94
N THR A 2 -46.82 -26.47 -53.52
CA THR A 2 -46.63 -27.75 -54.28
C THR A 2 -45.81 -27.53 -55.56
N GLY A 3 -44.71 -28.19 -55.91
CA GLY A 3 -43.95 -29.36 -55.43
C GLY A 3 -42.61 -29.38 -56.22
N SER A 4 -41.54 -29.95 -55.68
CA SER A 4 -41.08 -31.35 -55.83
C SER A 4 -40.44 -31.71 -57.20
N ALA A 5 -39.12 -31.94 -57.14
CA ALA A 5 -38.31 -32.99 -57.78
C ALA A 5 -38.32 -33.20 -59.32
N ARG A 6 -37.14 -33.23 -59.96
CA ARG A 6 -36.34 -34.45 -60.30
C ARG A 6 -35.16 -34.15 -61.24
N ASP A 7 -34.02 -34.78 -60.93
CA ASP A 7 -32.84 -35.12 -61.75
C ASP A 7 -33.24 -35.98 -62.99
N PRO A 8 -32.45 -36.15 -64.09
CA PRO A 8 -31.20 -36.94 -64.07
C PRO A 8 -30.11 -36.75 -65.20
N ARG A 9 -28.87 -37.15 -64.87
CA ARG A 9 -27.85 -37.95 -65.63
C ARG A 9 -27.59 -37.78 -67.14
N SER A 10 -26.29 -37.79 -67.51
CA SER A 10 -25.65 -38.52 -68.65
C SER A 10 -24.27 -37.89 -68.92
N ASP A 11 -23.14 -38.53 -69.22
CA ASP A 11 -22.64 -39.91 -69.24
C ASP A 11 -21.12 -39.83 -69.54
N ALA A 12 -20.43 -40.98 -69.42
CA ALA A 12 -19.21 -41.38 -70.14
C ALA A 12 -17.83 -41.13 -69.49
N ASP A 13 -17.38 -42.16 -68.78
CA ASP A 13 -16.03 -42.76 -68.87
C ASP A 13 -15.95 -43.66 -70.14
N PRO A 14 -14.81 -44.13 -70.72
CA PRO A 14 -13.71 -44.79 -69.95
C PRO A 14 -12.27 -44.88 -70.57
N LEU A 15 -11.34 -45.52 -69.81
CA LEU A 15 -10.10 -46.29 -70.19
C LEU A 15 -8.91 -45.49 -70.80
N THR A 16 -7.61 -45.64 -70.49
CA THR A 16 -6.71 -46.55 -69.73
C THR A 16 -5.34 -45.83 -69.60
N ASP A 17 -4.56 -46.02 -68.52
CA ASP A 17 -3.25 -46.73 -68.55
C ASP A 17 -2.55 -46.63 -67.17
N GLU A 18 -1.87 -47.71 -66.82
CA GLU A 18 -1.34 -48.08 -65.52
C GLU A 18 0.11 -47.61 -65.30
N THR A 19 0.38 -47.12 -64.08
CA THR A 19 1.55 -47.45 -63.25
C THR A 19 2.94 -46.83 -63.54
N VAL A 20 3.30 -45.79 -62.76
CA VAL A 20 4.62 -45.64 -62.09
C VAL A 20 4.43 -44.87 -60.75
N LEU A 21 4.79 -45.50 -59.62
CA LEU A 21 4.92 -44.92 -58.26
C LEU A 21 6.37 -44.40 -58.03
N PRO A 22 6.73 -43.72 -56.91
CA PRO A 22 6.00 -42.84 -56.01
C PRO A 22 6.74 -41.48 -55.82
N GLY A 23 6.04 -40.36 -55.93
CA GLY A 23 6.58 -39.04 -55.60
C GLY A 23 5.88 -38.50 -54.36
N GLU A 24 6.63 -38.42 -53.26
CA GLU A 24 6.44 -37.58 -52.07
C GLU A 24 5.00 -37.28 -51.65
N ASP A 25 4.61 -37.86 -50.51
CA ASP A 25 3.44 -37.48 -49.74
C ASP A 25 3.29 -35.96 -49.71
N ALA A 26 2.25 -35.48 -50.39
CA ALA A 26 1.75 -34.14 -50.23
C ALA A 26 1.28 -34.01 -48.77
N GLN A 27 2.18 -33.49 -47.93
CA GLN A 27 1.84 -33.06 -46.58
C GLN A 27 0.65 -32.08 -46.67
N ASP A 28 -0.41 -32.46 -45.97
CA ASP A 28 -1.64 -31.69 -45.77
C ASP A 28 -1.31 -30.21 -45.44
N PRO A 29 -1.86 -29.19 -46.13
CA PRO A 29 -1.57 -27.78 -45.84
C PRO A 29 -2.10 -27.30 -44.48
N ALA A 30 -2.67 -28.20 -43.66
CA ALA A 30 -3.31 -27.88 -42.39
C ALA A 30 -2.40 -28.06 -41.16
N GLU A 31 -1.17 -28.60 -41.29
CA GLU A 31 -0.29 -28.89 -40.15
C GLU A 31 0.96 -28.00 -40.06
N LEU A 32 0.89 -26.77 -40.58
CA LEU A 32 1.97 -25.79 -40.44
C LEU A 32 1.46 -24.38 -40.09
N ALA A 33 0.53 -24.27 -39.13
CA ALA A 33 0.12 -22.99 -38.56
C ALA A 33 -0.44 -23.12 -37.14
N ALA A 34 0.40 -23.50 -36.17
CA ALA A 34 0.13 -23.23 -34.77
C ALA A 34 1.44 -23.16 -33.96
N LEU A 35 2.34 -22.24 -34.33
CA LEU A 35 3.30 -21.76 -33.33
C LEU A 35 2.48 -20.98 -32.30
N PRO A 36 2.52 -21.34 -31.01
CA PRO A 36 1.77 -20.61 -29.99
C PRO A 36 2.19 -19.14 -30.03
N SER A 37 1.22 -18.24 -30.06
CA SER A 37 1.50 -16.80 -30.06
C SER A 37 2.27 -16.44 -28.79
N ALA A 38 3.03 -15.34 -28.80
CA ALA A 38 3.75 -14.88 -27.61
C ALA A 38 2.82 -14.68 -26.40
N GLN A 39 1.54 -14.38 -26.64
CA GLN A 39 0.51 -14.27 -25.61
C GLN A 39 0.09 -15.63 -25.03
N ASP A 40 -0.01 -16.67 -25.88
CA ASP A 40 -0.30 -18.04 -25.44
C ASP A 40 0.83 -18.58 -24.55
N VAL A 41 2.08 -18.35 -24.94
CA VAL A 41 3.26 -18.75 -24.16
C VAL A 41 3.30 -18.04 -22.79
N GLN A 42 2.91 -16.77 -22.73
CA GLN A 42 2.84 -16.03 -21.46
C GLN A 42 1.68 -16.52 -20.58
N ALA A 43 0.52 -16.81 -21.18
CA ALA A 43 -0.61 -17.38 -20.47
C ALA A 43 -0.29 -18.76 -19.88
N ASP A 44 0.42 -19.60 -20.60
CA ASP A 44 0.84 -20.92 -20.13
C ASP A 44 1.83 -20.83 -18.98
N LYS A 45 2.79 -19.90 -19.04
CA LYS A 45 3.70 -19.61 -17.92
C LYS A 45 2.95 -19.13 -16.67
N ALA A 46 1.95 -18.26 -16.85
CA ALA A 46 1.11 -17.77 -15.77
C ALA A 46 0.26 -18.89 -15.13
N ARG A 47 -0.33 -19.80 -15.94
CA ARG A 47 -1.05 -20.98 -15.44
C ARG A 47 -0.12 -21.94 -14.71
N ALA A 48 1.10 -22.14 -15.20
CA ALA A 48 2.10 -22.98 -14.54
C ALA A 48 2.52 -22.41 -13.18
N ALA A 49 2.73 -21.09 -13.09
CA ALA A 49 3.00 -20.41 -11.81
C ALA A 49 1.81 -20.53 -10.86
N LEU A 50 0.59 -20.32 -11.35
CA LEU A 50 -0.63 -20.50 -10.56
C LEU A 50 -0.72 -21.92 -9.99
N ALA A 51 -0.48 -22.94 -10.81
CA ALA A 51 -0.54 -24.34 -10.36
C ALA A 51 0.46 -24.63 -9.23
N ARG A 52 1.69 -24.09 -9.31
CA ARG A 52 2.69 -24.22 -8.24
C ARG A 52 2.28 -23.51 -6.96
N VAL A 53 1.83 -22.25 -7.06
CA VAL A 53 1.34 -21.48 -5.91
C VAL A 53 0.20 -22.21 -5.21
N LEU A 54 -0.78 -22.71 -5.97
CA LEU A 54 -1.94 -23.43 -5.43
C LEU A 54 -1.58 -24.79 -4.80
N ALA A 55 -0.46 -25.39 -5.20
CA ALA A 55 0.04 -26.64 -4.63
C ALA A 55 0.87 -26.45 -3.35
N SER A 56 1.17 -25.21 -2.95
CA SER A 56 1.93 -24.92 -1.73
C SER A 56 1.10 -25.09 -0.46
N ASP A 57 1.76 -25.42 0.65
CA ASP A 57 1.12 -25.67 1.96
C ASP A 57 0.18 -24.53 2.41
N GLU A 58 0.57 -23.28 2.15
CA GLU A 58 -0.21 -22.09 2.50
C GLU A 58 -1.53 -22.00 1.74
N PHE A 59 -1.57 -22.44 0.47
CA PHE A 59 -2.77 -22.39 -0.37
C PHE A 59 -3.61 -23.66 -0.27
N VAL A 60 -2.98 -24.82 -0.06
CA VAL A 60 -3.67 -26.09 0.22
C VAL A 60 -4.45 -26.00 1.53
N SER A 61 -3.89 -25.34 2.55
CA SER A 61 -4.56 -25.12 3.84
C SER A 61 -5.68 -24.06 3.80
N SER A 62 -5.81 -23.31 2.70
CA SER A 62 -6.80 -22.24 2.56
C SER A 62 -7.54 -22.26 1.21
N PRO A 63 -8.59 -23.11 1.09
CA PRO A 63 -9.37 -23.24 -0.15
C PRO A 63 -9.95 -21.93 -0.66
N ARG A 64 -10.37 -21.02 0.23
CA ARG A 64 -10.91 -19.70 -0.16
C ARG A 64 -9.87 -18.82 -0.84
N LEU A 65 -8.63 -18.82 -0.37
CA LEU A 65 -7.55 -18.04 -1.00
C LEU A 65 -7.16 -18.65 -2.35
N ALA A 66 -7.16 -19.98 -2.43
CA ALA A 66 -6.94 -20.71 -3.67
C ALA A 66 -8.02 -20.39 -4.73
N ASP A 67 -9.29 -20.36 -4.35
CA ASP A 67 -10.40 -20.05 -5.25
C ASP A 67 -10.40 -18.58 -5.68
N PHE A 68 -10.10 -17.66 -4.76
CA PHE A 68 -9.88 -16.24 -5.10
C PHE A 68 -8.77 -16.10 -6.14
N LEU A 69 -7.57 -16.66 -5.87
CA LEU A 69 -6.41 -16.51 -6.74
C LEU A 69 -6.67 -17.11 -8.12
N ARG A 70 -7.29 -18.30 -8.17
CA ARG A 70 -7.64 -18.98 -9.42
C ARG A 70 -8.61 -18.14 -10.24
N PHE A 71 -9.65 -17.61 -9.60
CA PHE A 71 -10.64 -16.77 -10.26
C PHE A 71 -9.99 -15.55 -10.93
N VAL A 72 -9.17 -14.78 -10.21
CA VAL A 72 -8.60 -13.55 -10.75
C VAL A 72 -7.56 -13.80 -11.83
N VAL A 73 -6.77 -14.87 -11.72
CA VAL A 73 -5.77 -15.24 -12.74
C VAL A 73 -6.46 -15.73 -14.01
N GLU A 74 -7.41 -16.67 -13.92
CA GLU A 74 -8.12 -17.19 -15.09
C GLU A 74 -8.99 -16.13 -15.78
N ALA A 75 -9.62 -15.24 -15.01
CA ALA A 75 -10.35 -14.11 -15.58
C ALA A 75 -9.42 -13.14 -16.34
N THR A 76 -8.20 -12.92 -15.85
CA THR A 76 -7.21 -12.07 -16.52
C THR A 76 -6.67 -12.72 -17.80
N LEU A 77 -6.33 -14.01 -17.73
CA LEU A 77 -5.84 -14.77 -18.90
C LEU A 77 -6.92 -14.97 -19.96
N GLY A 78 -8.19 -15.00 -19.56
CA GLY A 78 -9.34 -15.03 -20.47
C GLY A 78 -9.75 -13.66 -21.04
N GLY A 79 -8.96 -12.59 -20.82
CA GLY A 79 -9.25 -11.25 -21.33
C GLY A 79 -10.42 -10.54 -20.63
N ARG A 80 -10.87 -11.03 -19.46
CA ARG A 80 -12.00 -10.49 -18.70
C ARG A 80 -11.54 -9.68 -17.48
N ALA A 81 -10.42 -8.97 -17.59
CA ALA A 81 -9.86 -8.18 -16.48
C ALA A 81 -10.86 -7.14 -15.92
N ASP A 82 -11.67 -6.52 -16.79
CA ASP A 82 -12.69 -5.54 -16.39
C ASP A 82 -13.83 -6.12 -15.55
N ALA A 83 -14.03 -7.45 -15.62
CA ALA A 83 -15.03 -8.16 -14.81
C ALA A 83 -14.52 -8.45 -13.38
N ILE A 84 -13.23 -8.25 -13.11
CA ILE A 84 -12.60 -8.52 -11.81
C ILE A 84 -12.88 -7.36 -10.84
N LYS A 85 -14.13 -7.26 -10.41
CA LYS A 85 -14.63 -6.28 -9.44
C LYS A 85 -14.91 -6.96 -8.10
N GLY A 86 -14.93 -6.17 -7.02
CA GLY A 86 -15.17 -6.69 -5.68
C GLY A 86 -16.45 -7.52 -5.57
N TYR A 87 -17.55 -7.04 -6.19
CA TYR A 87 -18.81 -7.77 -6.26
C TYR A 87 -18.67 -9.15 -6.95
N THR A 88 -18.07 -9.18 -8.15
CA THR A 88 -17.89 -10.41 -8.93
C THR A 88 -17.07 -11.45 -8.18
N ILE A 89 -15.98 -11.02 -7.54
CA ILE A 89 -15.13 -11.91 -6.71
C ILE A 89 -15.92 -12.47 -5.53
N ALA A 90 -16.74 -11.64 -4.87
CA ALA A 90 -17.54 -12.09 -3.74
C ALA A 90 -18.48 -13.23 -4.14
N VAL A 91 -19.20 -13.06 -5.26
CA VAL A 91 -20.22 -13.99 -5.71
C VAL A 91 -19.58 -15.22 -6.35
N GLU A 92 -18.67 -15.03 -7.31
CA GLU A 92 -18.14 -16.12 -8.14
C GLU A 92 -16.98 -16.88 -7.48
N ALA A 93 -16.15 -16.23 -6.67
CA ALA A 93 -14.98 -16.87 -6.04
C ALA A 93 -15.17 -17.16 -4.54
N LEU A 94 -15.89 -16.30 -3.81
CA LEU A 94 -16.09 -16.44 -2.36
C LEU A 94 -17.47 -16.99 -1.97
N GLY A 95 -18.32 -17.31 -2.95
CA GLY A 95 -19.62 -17.95 -2.74
C GLY A 95 -20.64 -17.09 -1.99
N ARG A 96 -20.56 -15.76 -2.12
CA ARG A 96 -21.56 -14.84 -1.55
C ARG A 96 -22.84 -14.79 -2.38
N PRO A 97 -23.99 -14.49 -1.74
CA PRO A 97 -25.24 -14.30 -2.47
C PRO A 97 -25.18 -13.06 -3.36
N THR A 98 -26.02 -13.01 -4.41
CA THR A 98 -26.08 -11.87 -5.36
C THR A 98 -26.54 -10.56 -4.72
N THR A 99 -27.10 -10.60 -3.50
CA THR A 99 -27.44 -9.44 -2.68
C THR A 99 -26.24 -8.86 -1.92
N PHE A 100 -25.02 -9.35 -2.18
CA PHE A 100 -23.79 -8.87 -1.55
C PHE A 100 -23.56 -7.38 -1.84
N ASP A 101 -23.27 -6.62 -0.78
CA ASP A 101 -22.92 -5.21 -0.86
C ASP A 101 -21.46 -5.00 -0.37
N PRO A 102 -20.54 -4.58 -1.27
CA PRO A 102 -19.14 -4.32 -0.94
C PRO A 102 -18.90 -3.22 0.11
N GLN A 103 -19.89 -2.37 0.40
CA GLN A 103 -19.79 -1.31 1.41
C GLN A 103 -20.02 -1.83 2.83
N THR A 104 -20.80 -2.90 2.98
CA THR A 104 -21.23 -3.43 4.28
C THR A 104 -20.56 -4.74 4.66
N ASP A 105 -20.15 -5.58 3.70
CA ASP A 105 -19.35 -6.80 3.94
C ASP A 105 -17.93 -6.66 3.35
N PRO A 106 -16.89 -6.48 4.19
CA PRO A 106 -15.51 -6.28 3.74
C PRO A 106 -14.81 -7.58 3.33
N ILE A 107 -15.49 -8.73 3.24
CA ILE A 107 -14.87 -10.04 3.00
C ILE A 107 -13.86 -10.04 1.84
N VAL A 108 -14.20 -9.44 0.70
CA VAL A 108 -13.31 -9.42 -0.48
C VAL A 108 -12.03 -8.63 -0.18
N ARG A 109 -12.13 -7.53 0.58
CA ARG A 109 -10.99 -6.70 0.97
C ARG A 109 -10.10 -7.44 1.98
N VAL A 110 -10.71 -8.16 2.92
CA VAL A 110 -10.00 -8.97 3.92
C VAL A 110 -9.27 -10.14 3.25
N GLU A 111 -9.95 -10.90 2.40
CA GLU A 111 -9.35 -12.03 1.69
C GLU A 111 -8.29 -11.57 0.69
N ALA A 112 -8.48 -10.44 0.00
CA ALA A 112 -7.42 -9.88 -0.84
C ALA A 112 -6.17 -9.47 -0.05
N THR A 113 -6.33 -9.00 1.18
CA THR A 113 -5.18 -8.68 2.06
C THR A 113 -4.45 -9.95 2.49
N ARG A 114 -5.19 -11.00 2.86
CA ARG A 114 -4.64 -12.32 3.19
C ARG A 114 -3.94 -12.95 1.99
N LEU A 115 -4.55 -12.87 0.81
CA LEU A 115 -3.99 -13.38 -0.44
C LEU A 115 -2.65 -12.72 -0.77
N ARG A 116 -2.56 -11.39 -0.69
CA ARG A 116 -1.29 -10.67 -0.92
C ARG A 116 -0.18 -11.13 0.04
N ARG A 117 -0.49 -11.26 1.32
CA ARG A 117 0.47 -11.77 2.33
C ARG A 117 0.84 -13.24 2.12
N ALA A 118 -0.08 -14.05 1.61
CA ALA A 118 0.20 -15.46 1.28
C ALA A 118 1.12 -15.57 0.05
N LEU A 119 0.86 -14.78 -1.00
CA LEU A 119 1.73 -14.68 -2.17
C LEU A 119 3.13 -14.18 -1.81
N GLU A 120 3.23 -13.12 -1.00
CA GLU A 120 4.51 -12.58 -0.53
C GLU A 120 5.33 -13.64 0.22
N ARG A 121 4.70 -14.37 1.15
CA ARG A 121 5.36 -15.46 1.88
C ARG A 121 5.80 -16.60 0.95
N TYR A 122 4.94 -17.03 0.02
CA TYR A 122 5.28 -18.06 -0.97
C TYR A 122 6.48 -17.64 -1.83
N TYR A 123 6.48 -16.43 -2.38
CA TYR A 123 7.52 -15.95 -3.28
C TYR A 123 8.82 -15.53 -2.56
N THR A 124 8.77 -15.33 -1.24
CA THR A 124 9.97 -15.12 -0.40
C THR A 124 10.74 -16.42 -0.19
N SER A 125 10.04 -17.57 -0.08
CA SER A 125 10.66 -18.89 0.06
C SER A 125 10.78 -19.67 -1.26
N ALA A 126 10.29 -19.11 -2.37
CA ALA A 126 10.31 -19.75 -3.68
C ALA A 126 11.75 -19.90 -4.23
N GLY A 127 12.06 -21.12 -4.68
CA GLY A 127 13.36 -21.48 -5.26
C GLY A 127 13.57 -21.01 -6.70
N PRO A 128 14.72 -21.32 -7.31
CA PRO A 128 15.11 -20.85 -8.65
C PRO A 128 14.24 -21.40 -9.79
N GLU A 129 13.39 -22.41 -9.53
CA GLU A 129 12.43 -22.93 -10.50
C GLU A 129 11.25 -21.96 -10.75
N GLU A 130 11.06 -20.99 -9.86
CA GLU A 130 10.00 -19.98 -9.97
C GLU A 130 10.45 -18.80 -10.84
N THR A 131 10.15 -18.91 -12.14
CA THR A 131 10.53 -17.94 -13.18
C THR A 131 9.52 -16.81 -13.38
N LEU A 132 8.36 -16.86 -12.70
CA LEU A 132 7.29 -15.89 -12.85
C LEU A 132 6.57 -15.64 -11.52
N GLU A 133 6.40 -14.37 -11.17
CA GLU A 133 5.71 -13.93 -9.97
C GLU A 133 4.29 -13.42 -10.29
N ILE A 134 3.30 -13.91 -9.55
CA ILE A 134 1.93 -13.40 -9.59
C ILE A 134 1.77 -12.34 -8.49
N VAL A 135 1.63 -11.09 -8.90
CA VAL A 135 1.47 -9.94 -7.99
C VAL A 135 0.05 -9.40 -8.08
N ILE A 136 -0.63 -9.24 -6.94
CA ILE A 136 -1.94 -8.57 -6.88
C ILE A 136 -1.75 -7.18 -6.28
N PRO A 137 -1.77 -6.09 -7.07
CA PRO A 137 -1.51 -4.74 -6.57
C PRO A 137 -2.53 -4.31 -5.50
N LYS A 138 -2.17 -3.33 -4.67
CA LYS A 138 -3.12 -2.71 -3.74
C LYS A 138 -4.14 -1.87 -4.52
N GLY A 139 -5.36 -1.75 -4.01
CA GLY A 139 -6.44 -0.97 -4.64
C GLY A 139 -7.17 -1.67 -5.80
N VAL A 140 -6.52 -2.59 -6.51
CA VAL A 140 -7.12 -3.38 -7.59
C VAL A 140 -7.03 -4.89 -7.32
N TYR A 141 -7.80 -5.68 -8.06
CA TYR A 141 -7.84 -7.14 -7.94
C TYR A 141 -7.24 -7.88 -9.15
N VAL A 142 -6.91 -7.14 -10.22
CA VAL A 142 -6.32 -7.72 -11.43
C VAL A 142 -4.85 -8.08 -11.16
N PRO A 143 -4.45 -9.37 -11.29
CA PRO A 143 -3.06 -9.80 -11.12
C PRO A 143 -2.15 -9.28 -12.24
N ARG A 144 -0.88 -9.05 -11.90
CA ARG A 144 0.23 -8.78 -12.81
C ARG A 144 1.20 -9.96 -12.78
N PHE A 145 1.77 -10.29 -13.93
CA PHE A 145 2.73 -11.38 -14.09
C PHE A 145 4.12 -10.81 -14.34
N VAL A 146 5.03 -10.97 -13.38
CA VAL A 146 6.38 -10.36 -13.41
C VAL A 146 7.42 -11.46 -13.62
N PRO A 147 8.33 -11.37 -14.60
CA PRO A 147 9.43 -12.32 -14.74
C PRO A 147 10.37 -12.29 -13.52
N ARG A 148 10.71 -13.47 -12.97
CA ARG A 148 11.78 -13.64 -11.97
C ARG A 148 13.02 -14.16 -12.68
N GLY A 149 14.06 -13.34 -12.70
CA GLY A 149 15.34 -13.69 -13.33
C GLY A 149 16.07 -14.80 -12.57
N ALA A 150 16.48 -15.83 -13.30
CA ALA A 150 17.50 -16.75 -12.83
C ALA A 150 18.78 -15.97 -12.48
N GLY A 151 19.47 -16.43 -11.44
CA GLY A 151 20.66 -15.79 -10.90
C GLY A 151 21.70 -15.38 -11.95
N GLU A 152 22.31 -14.25 -11.65
CA GLU A 152 23.50 -13.67 -12.27
C GLU A 152 24.63 -14.70 -12.39
N ALA A 153 24.80 -15.30 -13.57
CA ALA A 153 26.00 -16.04 -13.99
C ALA A 153 26.02 -16.29 -15.53
N ALA A 154 26.48 -15.31 -16.30
CA ALA A 154 27.13 -15.39 -17.63
C ALA A 154 27.10 -13.95 -18.19
N GLY A 155 28.19 -13.28 -18.54
CA GLY A 155 29.37 -13.75 -19.24
C GLY A 155 29.63 -12.72 -20.34
N LEU A 156 30.82 -12.12 -20.29
CA LEU A 156 31.39 -11.20 -21.28
C LEU A 156 31.00 -11.51 -22.73
N SER A 157 30.61 -10.48 -23.49
CA SER A 157 31.05 -10.22 -24.88
C SER A 157 30.52 -8.86 -25.37
N GLY A 158 31.43 -7.92 -25.68
CA GLY A 158 31.22 -6.92 -26.74
C GLY A 158 31.38 -7.59 -28.13
N PRO A 159 31.20 -6.90 -29.29
CA PRO A 159 31.77 -5.59 -29.67
C PRO A 159 30.74 -4.68 -30.42
N GLY A 160 30.97 -3.46 -30.90
CA GLY A 160 32.12 -2.58 -31.05
C GLY A 160 31.67 -1.24 -31.67
N ASP A 161 32.65 -0.40 -32.01
CA ASP A 161 32.66 0.74 -32.94
C ASP A 161 32.89 2.15 -32.36
N GLY A 162 33.90 2.83 -32.93
CA GLY A 162 34.15 4.28 -32.85
C GLY A 162 35.36 4.69 -32.01
N GLU A 163 36.61 4.46 -32.46
CA GLU A 163 37.40 5.34 -33.34
C GLU A 163 38.19 6.46 -32.60
N ALA A 164 39.51 6.30 -32.70
CA ALA A 164 40.68 7.18 -32.53
C ALA A 164 40.54 8.62 -31.98
N VAL A 165 41.48 9.02 -31.11
CA VAL A 165 42.66 9.86 -31.46
C VAL A 165 43.62 9.98 -30.26
N LYS A 166 44.91 9.70 -30.50
CA LYS A 166 46.07 10.09 -29.68
C LYS A 166 47.07 10.78 -30.60
N PRO A 167 47.81 11.80 -30.14
CA PRO A 167 49.22 11.86 -30.52
C PRO A 167 50.18 12.10 -29.33
N SER A 168 51.15 11.18 -29.27
CA SER A 168 52.55 11.22 -28.87
C SER A 168 53.19 12.43 -28.16
N ALA A 169 54.02 12.11 -27.16
CA ALA A 169 55.45 12.47 -27.17
C ALA A 169 56.31 11.44 -26.37
N PRO A 170 57.63 11.27 -26.68
CA PRO A 170 58.42 10.07 -26.37
C PRO A 170 59.59 10.28 -25.38
N GLY A 171 60.12 9.19 -24.81
CA GLY A 171 61.44 9.19 -24.14
C GLY A 171 61.72 7.98 -23.23
N ALA A 172 62.46 6.99 -23.74
CA ALA A 172 63.06 5.87 -23.00
C ALA A 172 64.45 6.25 -22.43
N PRO A 173 65.28 5.36 -21.85
CA PRO A 173 65.06 4.24 -20.93
C PRO A 173 66.00 4.31 -19.69
N SER A 174 65.81 3.45 -18.68
CA SER A 174 66.87 2.60 -18.06
C SER A 174 66.42 1.93 -16.76
N SER A 175 66.85 0.68 -16.58
CA SER A 175 66.95 -0.06 -15.30
C SER A 175 68.39 -0.63 -15.26
N PRO A 176 68.90 -1.37 -14.23
CA PRO A 176 68.40 -1.81 -12.90
C PRO A 176 69.52 -1.65 -11.79
N PRO A 177 69.75 -2.46 -10.70
CA PRO A 177 69.03 -3.57 -10.03
C PRO A 177 69.03 -3.45 -8.46
N PRO A 178 69.09 -4.51 -7.61
CA PRO A 178 67.95 -5.16 -6.95
C PRO A 178 68.04 -5.19 -5.39
N ALA A 179 66.94 -5.43 -4.66
CA ALA A 179 66.99 -6.23 -3.42
C ALA A 179 65.60 -6.59 -2.88
N ARG A 180 65.38 -7.91 -2.81
CA ARG A 180 64.35 -8.64 -2.09
C ARG A 180 64.29 -8.22 -0.61
N THR A 181 63.09 -7.92 -0.08
CA THR A 181 62.55 -8.38 1.23
C THR A 181 61.40 -7.49 1.75
N ARG A 182 60.26 -7.38 1.05
CA ARG A 182 59.04 -6.77 1.64
C ARG A 182 57.71 -7.44 1.27
N ALA A 183 57.72 -8.65 0.71
CA ALA A 183 56.48 -9.34 0.30
C ALA A 183 55.76 -10.12 1.42
N ARG A 184 56.26 -10.09 2.67
CA ARG A 184 55.60 -10.80 3.80
C ARG A 184 54.72 -9.90 4.68
N PHE A 185 54.91 -8.58 4.66
CA PHE A 185 54.13 -7.64 5.49
C PHE A 185 52.89 -7.08 4.79
N ALA A 186 52.82 -7.13 3.46
CA ALA A 186 51.64 -6.69 2.70
C ALA A 186 50.42 -7.60 2.97
N TRP A 187 50.63 -8.91 3.12
CA TRP A 187 49.56 -9.86 3.42
C TRP A 187 49.02 -9.74 4.85
N ILE A 188 49.86 -9.34 5.82
CA ILE A 188 49.43 -9.13 7.21
C ILE A 188 48.56 -7.86 7.32
N ALA A 189 48.91 -6.80 6.60
CA ALA A 189 48.10 -5.58 6.56
C ALA A 189 46.73 -5.84 5.90
N ILE A 190 46.68 -6.62 4.81
CA ILE A 190 45.43 -7.01 4.15
C ILE A 190 44.58 -7.92 5.07
N ALA A 191 45.21 -8.88 5.76
CA ALA A 191 44.51 -9.76 6.70
C ALA A 191 43.96 -8.99 7.91
N LEU A 192 44.68 -7.98 8.42
CA LEU A 192 44.21 -7.14 9.52
C LEU A 192 43.06 -6.22 9.10
N VAL A 193 43.07 -5.69 7.87
CA VAL A 193 41.93 -4.91 7.33
C VAL A 193 40.71 -5.81 7.10
N ALA A 194 40.90 -7.02 6.58
CA ALA A 194 39.81 -8.00 6.41
C ALA A 194 39.24 -8.47 7.76
N ALA A 195 40.09 -8.69 8.76
CA ALA A 195 39.67 -9.04 10.12
C ALA A 195 38.95 -7.86 10.80
N ALA A 196 39.42 -6.63 10.62
CA ALA A 196 38.73 -5.45 11.13
C ALA A 196 37.36 -5.24 10.46
N ALA A 197 37.24 -5.50 9.16
CA ALA A 197 35.97 -5.44 8.44
C ALA A 197 35.00 -6.55 8.87
N LEU A 198 35.50 -7.77 9.14
CA LEU A 198 34.70 -8.87 9.68
C LEU A 198 34.22 -8.58 11.09
N VAL A 199 35.08 -8.02 11.96
CA VAL A 199 34.70 -7.62 13.32
C VAL A 199 33.67 -6.49 13.29
N TRP A 200 33.86 -5.48 12.42
CA TRP A 200 32.88 -4.39 12.25
C TRP A 200 31.53 -4.91 11.74
N GLY A 201 31.53 -5.83 10.77
CA GLY A 201 30.33 -6.48 10.26
C GLY A 201 29.61 -7.33 11.31
N THR A 202 30.34 -7.99 12.22
CA THR A 202 29.72 -8.74 13.32
C THR A 202 29.12 -7.86 14.41
N VAL A 203 29.63 -6.62 14.59
CA VAL A 203 29.07 -5.66 15.55
C VAL A 203 27.76 -5.05 15.03
N GLU A 204 27.61 -4.88 13.70
CA GLU A 204 26.35 -4.43 13.08
C GLU A 204 25.26 -5.52 13.03
N LEU A 205 25.64 -6.81 12.96
CA LEU A 205 24.67 -7.91 12.93
C LEU A 205 24.05 -8.25 14.29
N THR A 206 24.58 -7.67 15.38
CA THR A 206 24.03 -7.85 16.74
C THR A 206 23.19 -6.67 17.24
N ASP A 207 23.09 -5.59 16.47
CA ASP A 207 22.30 -4.40 16.84
C ASP A 207 21.21 -4.15 15.78
N SER A 208 20.14 -4.95 15.83
CA SER A 208 19.05 -5.03 14.85
C SER A 208 18.19 -3.76 14.71
N ASN A 209 18.68 -2.58 15.10
CA ASN A 209 17.88 -1.35 15.16
C ASN A 209 18.57 -0.09 14.61
N ARG A 210 19.62 -0.25 13.79
CA ARG A 210 20.17 0.86 12.98
C ARG A 210 20.12 0.54 11.50
N SER A 211 19.27 1.27 10.78
CA SER A 211 19.27 1.33 9.31
C SER A 211 20.66 1.75 8.82
N GLY A 212 21.38 0.82 8.19
CA GLY A 212 22.76 1.02 7.75
C GLY A 212 22.88 1.99 6.56
N PRO A 213 23.97 2.77 6.46
CA PRO A 213 24.21 3.77 5.41
C PRO A 213 24.46 3.16 4.00
N ILE A 214 24.47 1.83 3.88
CA ILE A 214 24.72 1.11 2.63
C ILE A 214 23.49 1.16 1.70
N ALA A 215 22.28 1.21 2.25
CA ALA A 215 21.04 1.33 1.46
C ALA A 215 20.97 2.67 0.70
N SER A 216 21.44 3.76 1.31
CA SER A 216 21.53 5.09 0.68
C SER A 216 22.56 5.16 -0.46
N LEU A 217 23.56 4.27 -0.47
CA LEU A 217 24.61 4.23 -1.49
C LEU A 217 24.20 3.40 -2.73
N LEU A 218 23.21 2.52 -2.60
CA LEU A 218 22.76 1.61 -3.67
C LEU A 218 21.48 2.08 -4.39
N GLY A 219 20.92 3.25 -4.05
CA GLY A 219 19.74 3.78 -4.73
C GLY A 219 18.50 2.88 -4.63
N LEU A 220 18.49 1.92 -3.70
CA LEU A 220 17.32 1.16 -3.32
C LEU A 220 16.49 2.05 -2.39
N GLU A 221 15.90 3.11 -2.93
CA GLU A 221 14.90 3.88 -2.23
C GLU A 221 13.73 2.94 -1.93
N SER A 222 13.63 2.59 -0.65
CA SER A 222 12.43 2.12 0.02
C SER A 222 11.19 2.67 -0.68
N VAL A 223 10.26 1.80 -1.05
CA VAL A 223 8.91 2.20 -1.42
C VAL A 223 8.39 3.03 -0.24
N ASN A 224 8.38 4.37 -0.38
CA ASN A 224 8.07 5.30 0.70
C ASN A 224 6.84 4.77 1.46
N SER A 225 7.05 4.34 2.69
CA SER A 225 5.97 3.85 3.52
C SER A 225 5.05 5.01 3.86
N ALA A 226 3.74 4.75 4.04
CA ALA A 226 2.78 5.79 4.42
C ALA A 226 3.21 6.54 5.70
N SER A 227 3.94 5.85 6.61
CA SER A 227 4.54 6.44 7.81
C SER A 227 5.63 7.45 7.47
N GLU A 228 6.53 7.17 6.52
CA GLU A 228 7.60 8.10 6.13
C GLU A 228 7.03 9.37 5.49
N ILE A 229 5.98 9.26 4.68
CA ILE A 229 5.27 10.42 4.11
C ILE A 229 4.63 11.23 5.24
N ALA A 230 3.92 10.58 6.17
CA ALA A 230 3.30 11.25 7.32
C ALA A 230 4.34 11.95 8.22
N ASP A 231 5.50 11.35 8.42
CA ASP A 231 6.63 11.91 9.17
C ASP A 231 7.20 13.16 8.47
N ARG A 232 7.46 13.11 7.16
CA ARG A 232 7.94 14.26 6.37
C ARG A 232 6.94 15.42 6.38
N MET A 233 5.65 15.10 6.29
CA MET A 233 4.58 16.08 6.32
C MET A 233 4.38 16.68 7.71
N GLY A 234 4.87 16.06 8.78
CA GLY A 234 4.60 16.50 10.16
C GLY A 234 3.15 16.27 10.58
N MET A 235 2.52 15.19 10.08
CA MET A 235 1.14 14.85 10.41
C MET A 235 0.98 14.57 11.90
N PRO A 236 -0.13 14.98 12.54
CA PRO A 236 -0.35 14.68 13.94
C PRO A 236 -0.58 13.19 14.14
N GLN A 237 -0.12 12.69 15.29
CA GLN A 237 -0.25 11.28 15.64
C GLN A 237 -1.25 11.04 16.77
N LEU A 238 -1.95 9.93 16.69
CA LEU A 238 -2.84 9.45 17.73
C LEU A 238 -2.45 8.04 18.16
N GLU A 239 -2.01 7.92 19.42
CA GLU A 239 -1.80 6.63 20.07
C GLU A 239 -3.10 6.20 20.76
N VAL A 240 -3.74 5.15 20.26
CA VAL A 240 -4.84 4.48 20.99
C VAL A 240 -4.20 3.51 21.98
N ARG A 241 -4.17 3.88 23.26
CA ARG A 241 -3.58 3.08 24.34
C ARG A 241 -4.58 2.04 24.85
N PRO A 242 -4.10 0.93 25.45
CA PRO A 242 -4.97 -0.06 26.08
C PRO A 242 -5.88 0.60 27.13
N PHE A 243 -7.13 0.17 27.15
CA PHE A 243 -8.11 0.68 28.11
C PHE A 243 -7.97 -0.08 29.43
N GLU A 244 -7.94 0.69 30.52
CA GLU A 244 -7.88 0.17 31.87
C GLU A 244 -9.26 -0.33 32.32
N ILE A 245 -9.28 -1.38 33.14
CA ILE A 245 -10.51 -1.91 33.71
C ILE A 245 -10.45 -1.69 35.22
N ALA A 246 -11.33 -0.83 35.72
CA ALA A 246 -11.51 -0.65 37.16
C ALA A 246 -12.57 -1.64 37.67
N GLY A 247 -12.17 -2.47 38.63
CA GLY A 247 -13.03 -3.48 39.24
C GLY A 247 -12.40 -4.88 39.26
N ILE A 248 -12.04 -5.31 40.48
CA ILE A 248 -11.72 -6.68 40.93
C ILE A 248 -10.38 -7.28 40.48
N ALA A 249 -9.31 -6.81 41.13
CA ALA A 249 -8.27 -7.73 41.57
C ALA A 249 -8.88 -8.74 42.56
N GLY A 250 -8.90 -10.04 42.21
CA GLY A 250 -8.92 -11.12 43.21
C GLY A 250 -10.16 -12.02 43.33
N ALA A 251 -11.13 -12.03 42.40
CA ALA A 251 -12.20 -13.03 42.45
C ALA A 251 -12.34 -13.77 41.13
N ALA A 252 -11.90 -15.03 41.10
CA ALA A 252 -12.48 -16.03 40.23
C ALA A 252 -13.96 -16.20 40.63
N GLY A 253 -14.85 -15.42 40.01
CA GLY A 253 -16.29 -15.44 40.20
C GLY A 253 -17.02 -15.12 38.89
N PRO A 254 -18.23 -15.66 38.66
CA PRO A 254 -18.87 -15.62 37.34
C PRO A 254 -19.58 -14.27 37.09
N ALA A 255 -18.94 -13.34 36.38
CA ALA A 255 -19.56 -12.25 35.59
C ALA A 255 -18.46 -11.38 34.91
N GLY A 256 -17.80 -11.84 33.85
CA GLY A 256 -18.35 -11.70 32.50
C GLY A 256 -18.21 -10.29 31.88
N PHE A 257 -17.27 -9.46 32.34
CA PHE A 257 -16.70 -8.39 31.49
C PHE A 257 -15.22 -8.72 31.26
N GLY A 258 -14.92 -9.23 30.08
CA GLY A 258 -13.60 -9.72 29.72
C GLY A 258 -12.70 -8.58 29.24
N ALA A 259 -11.41 -8.69 29.58
CA ALA A 259 -10.36 -7.95 28.89
C ALA A 259 -10.52 -8.04 27.35
N SER A 260 -11.10 -9.13 26.85
CA SER A 260 -11.46 -9.33 25.45
C SER A 260 -12.50 -8.36 24.90
N GLU A 261 -13.52 -7.97 25.66
CA GLU A 261 -14.59 -7.06 25.19
C GLU A 261 -14.09 -5.62 25.13
N VAL A 262 -13.35 -5.19 26.15
CA VAL A 262 -12.65 -3.90 26.18
C VAL A 262 -11.62 -3.82 25.06
N HIS A 263 -10.85 -4.90 24.85
CA HIS A 263 -9.89 -4.96 23.77
C HIS A 263 -10.56 -4.94 22.39
N ALA A 264 -11.68 -5.64 22.20
CA ALA A 264 -12.44 -5.56 20.95
C ALA A 264 -12.93 -4.14 20.67
N PHE A 265 -13.43 -3.45 21.70
CA PHE A 265 -13.82 -2.04 21.64
C PHE A 265 -12.64 -1.14 21.24
N GLU A 266 -11.48 -1.32 21.87
CA GLU A 266 -10.24 -0.60 21.56
C GLU A 266 -9.83 -0.80 20.09
N VAL A 267 -9.88 -2.04 19.59
CA VAL A 267 -9.54 -2.37 18.19
C VAL A 267 -10.50 -1.69 17.22
N ARG A 268 -11.82 -1.73 17.49
CA ARG A 268 -12.81 -1.06 16.62
C ARG A 268 -12.70 0.44 16.66
N LEU A 269 -12.38 1.01 17.82
CA LEU A 269 -12.13 2.45 17.95
C LEU A 269 -10.89 2.87 17.15
N ARG A 270 -9.79 2.11 17.24
CA ARG A 270 -8.58 2.33 16.43
C ARG A 270 -8.90 2.25 14.94
N ASP A 271 -9.65 1.24 14.52
CA ASP A 271 -10.08 1.07 13.12
C ASP A 271 -10.98 2.23 12.65
N ALA A 272 -11.91 2.71 13.49
CA ALA A 272 -12.74 3.87 13.20
C ALA A 272 -11.92 5.14 13.01
N MET A 273 -10.91 5.35 13.88
CA MET A 273 -10.02 6.51 13.82
C MET A 273 -9.09 6.47 12.60
N ALA A 274 -8.64 5.28 12.19
CA ALA A 274 -7.76 5.11 11.02
C ALA A 274 -8.42 5.46 9.67
N ARG A 275 -9.74 5.73 9.65
CA ARG A 275 -10.47 6.20 8.47
C ARG A 275 -10.35 7.71 8.23
N PHE A 276 -9.67 8.44 9.10
CA PHE A 276 -9.50 9.88 9.01
C PHE A 276 -8.07 10.25 8.63
N ASP A 277 -7.88 10.88 7.47
CA ASP A 277 -6.55 11.11 6.89
C ASP A 277 -5.73 12.25 7.52
N PHE A 278 -6.37 13.07 8.37
CA PHE A 278 -5.67 14.17 9.03
C PHE A 278 -4.83 13.74 10.22
N VAL A 279 -4.86 12.45 10.58
CA VAL A 279 -4.21 11.93 11.79
C VAL A 279 -3.64 10.56 11.47
N ASP A 280 -2.36 10.38 11.78
CA ASP A 280 -1.72 9.08 11.72
C ASP A 280 -2.01 8.30 13.01
N VAL A 281 -2.77 7.20 12.88
CA VAL A 281 -3.25 6.40 14.01
C VAL A 281 -2.31 5.22 14.24
N MET A 282 -1.66 5.21 15.39
CA MET A 282 -0.70 4.18 15.75
C MET A 282 -1.21 3.30 16.89
N SER A 283 -0.80 2.04 16.90
CA SER A 283 -0.82 1.21 18.10
C SER A 283 0.18 1.77 19.11
N ALA A 284 -0.19 1.82 20.39
CA ALA A 284 0.72 2.25 21.45
C ALA A 284 1.96 1.33 21.50
N GLY A 285 3.12 1.86 21.12
CA GLY A 285 4.43 1.23 21.32
C GLY A 285 5.12 1.81 22.55
N GLU A 286 6.02 1.04 23.18
CA GLU A 286 6.67 1.42 24.45
C GLU A 286 7.64 2.62 24.32
N ASP A 287 8.22 2.89 23.13
CA ASP A 287 9.35 3.84 22.98
C ASP A 287 9.20 4.93 21.89
N GLY A 288 8.01 5.07 21.29
CA GLY A 288 7.79 5.94 20.11
C GLY A 288 7.52 7.42 20.41
N SER A 289 6.64 7.73 21.38
CA SER A 289 6.05 9.08 21.50
C SER A 289 6.99 10.17 22.02
N THR A 290 7.94 9.86 22.90
CA THR A 290 8.81 10.88 23.51
C THR A 290 9.87 11.43 22.56
N ARG A 291 10.16 10.74 21.45
CA ARG A 291 11.04 11.24 20.38
C ARG A 291 10.33 12.08 19.32
N GLN A 292 9.00 12.05 19.23
CA GLN A 292 8.27 12.63 18.09
C GLN A 292 7.79 14.09 18.30
N CYS A 293 7.52 14.52 19.54
CA CYS A 293 7.16 15.93 19.81
C CYS A 293 8.27 16.93 19.44
N ARG A 294 9.53 16.48 19.39
CA ARG A 294 10.72 17.28 19.05
C ARG A 294 11.36 16.83 17.73
N GLY A 295 10.59 16.16 16.87
CA GLY A 295 11.04 15.78 15.53
C GLY A 295 11.36 17.01 14.65
N ASN A 296 11.87 16.76 13.45
CA ASN A 296 12.05 17.79 12.43
C ASN A 296 11.32 17.37 11.14
N PRO A 297 10.14 17.95 10.83
CA PRO A 297 9.47 19.02 11.58
C PRO A 297 8.88 18.52 12.92
N PRO A 298 8.69 19.42 13.92
CA PRO A 298 7.99 19.05 15.13
C PRO A 298 6.53 18.77 14.80
N ARG A 299 5.93 17.76 15.45
CA ARG A 299 4.55 17.35 15.23
C ARG A 299 3.81 17.11 16.54
N SER A 300 2.50 17.26 16.49
CA SER A 300 1.62 16.98 17.62
C SER A 300 1.47 15.48 17.83
N VAL A 301 1.58 15.05 19.09
CA VAL A 301 1.33 13.66 19.49
C VAL A 301 0.19 13.65 20.52
N PHE A 302 -0.82 12.83 20.27
CA PHE A 302 -1.98 12.66 21.13
C PHE A 302 -2.07 11.21 21.61
N SER A 303 -2.66 11.01 22.78
CA SER A 303 -3.02 9.67 23.24
C SER A 303 -4.48 9.62 23.64
N LEU A 304 -5.17 8.57 23.21
CA LEU A 304 -6.50 8.21 23.67
C LEU A 304 -6.37 7.09 24.70
N THR A 305 -6.91 7.31 25.90
CA THR A 305 -7.01 6.31 26.95
C THR A 305 -8.48 6.12 27.35
N GLY A 306 -8.81 4.94 27.85
CA GLY A 306 -10.13 4.62 28.35
C GLY A 306 -10.05 3.93 29.71
N LEU A 307 -11.04 4.18 30.56
CA LEU A 307 -11.25 3.49 31.82
C LEU A 307 -12.66 2.91 31.80
N ALA A 308 -12.75 1.58 31.84
CA ALA A 308 -14.01 0.85 31.89
C ALA A 308 -14.30 0.39 33.32
N GLU A 309 -15.49 0.70 33.83
CA GLU A 309 -15.95 0.31 35.16
C GLU A 309 -17.17 -0.59 35.05
N ALA A 310 -17.04 -1.84 35.48
CA ALA A 310 -18.17 -2.78 35.45
C ALA A 310 -19.17 -2.46 36.56
N HIS A 311 -20.46 -2.53 36.26
CA HIS A 311 -21.53 -2.27 37.22
C HIS A 311 -22.31 -3.55 37.57
N GLN A 312 -22.90 -3.55 38.78
CA GLN A 312 -23.86 -4.57 39.21
C GLN A 312 -25.09 -4.48 38.29
N GLY A 313 -25.43 -5.57 37.57
CA GLY A 313 -26.61 -5.58 36.69
C GLY A 313 -26.35 -5.68 35.18
N GLY A 314 -25.16 -6.11 34.76
CA GLY A 314 -24.93 -6.41 33.34
C GLY A 314 -24.50 -5.20 32.49
N THR A 315 -24.33 -4.03 33.07
CA THR A 315 -23.82 -2.82 32.39
C THR A 315 -22.37 -2.49 32.78
N PHE A 316 -21.75 -1.57 32.04
CA PHE A 316 -20.49 -0.93 32.39
C PHE A 316 -20.52 0.55 32.00
N SER A 317 -19.70 1.37 32.65
CA SER A 317 -19.41 2.73 32.21
C SER A 317 -18.02 2.80 31.57
N LEU A 318 -17.84 3.74 30.66
CA LEU A 318 -16.58 3.97 29.96
C LEU A 318 -16.23 5.46 29.98
N LEU A 319 -15.14 5.81 30.65
CA LEU A 319 -14.54 7.15 30.61
C LEU A 319 -13.43 7.16 29.57
N VAL A 320 -13.55 7.99 28.53
CA VAL A 320 -12.53 8.16 27.49
C VAL A 320 -11.89 9.52 27.60
N ARG A 321 -10.56 9.57 27.48
CA ARG A 321 -9.74 10.79 27.58
C ARG A 321 -8.83 10.92 26.39
N LEU A 322 -8.74 12.13 25.86
CA LEU A 322 -7.78 12.53 24.85
C LEU A 322 -6.77 13.50 25.48
N THR A 323 -5.50 13.16 25.39
CA THR A 323 -4.40 13.91 25.99
C THR A 323 -3.44 14.39 24.90
N ASP A 324 -3.12 15.68 24.93
CA ASP A 324 -1.99 16.28 24.21
C ASP A 324 -0.71 15.87 24.93
N ARG A 325 0.09 14.98 24.31
CA ARG A 325 1.29 14.41 24.93
C ARG A 325 2.46 15.37 24.93
N CYS A 326 2.51 16.28 23.96
CA CYS A 326 3.55 17.29 23.90
C CYS A 326 3.32 18.39 24.95
N GLY A 327 2.05 18.76 25.17
CA GLY A 327 1.66 19.72 26.22
C GLY A 327 1.40 19.11 27.60
N GLY A 328 1.23 17.79 27.70
CA GLY A 328 0.91 17.09 28.95
C GLY A 328 -0.50 17.38 29.51
N THR A 329 -1.46 17.77 28.66
CA THR A 329 -2.80 18.22 29.10
C THR A 329 -3.91 17.36 28.53
N ILE A 330 -4.96 17.12 29.31
CA ILE A 330 -6.20 16.48 28.82
C ILE A 330 -6.98 17.55 28.06
N ILE A 331 -7.20 17.34 26.77
CA ILE A 331 -7.87 18.32 25.89
C ILE A 331 -9.33 17.96 25.64
N TRP A 332 -9.73 16.72 25.93
CA TRP A 332 -11.12 16.27 25.87
C TRP A 332 -11.33 15.02 26.73
N SER A 333 -12.51 14.91 27.33
CA SER A 333 -12.92 13.75 28.11
C SER A 333 -14.42 13.59 28.00
N THR A 334 -14.90 12.35 27.94
CA THR A 334 -16.33 12.06 28.00
C THR A 334 -16.57 10.74 28.73
N ALA A 335 -17.72 10.63 29.39
CA ALA A 335 -18.15 9.42 30.08
C ALA A 335 -19.40 8.87 29.41
N PHE A 336 -19.42 7.57 29.17
CA PHE A 336 -20.56 6.83 28.66
C PHE A 336 -21.06 5.91 29.77
N GLU A 337 -22.31 6.08 30.15
CA GLU A 337 -22.96 5.29 31.20
C GLU A 337 -23.89 4.23 30.58
N ASP A 338 -24.27 3.24 31.39
CA ASP A 338 -25.26 2.21 31.04
C ASP A 338 -24.98 1.41 29.75
N LEU A 339 -23.70 1.17 29.43
CA LEU A 339 -23.33 0.38 28.27
C LEU A 339 -23.67 -1.10 28.50
N ARG A 340 -24.46 -1.67 27.58
CA ARG A 340 -24.91 -3.07 27.61
C ARG A 340 -23.78 -4.04 27.24
N ARG A 341 -23.80 -5.23 27.86
CA ARG A 341 -22.86 -6.35 27.61
C ARG A 341 -23.48 -7.46 26.75
N GLY A 342 -22.64 -8.40 26.29
CA GLY A 342 -23.09 -9.61 25.60
C GLY A 342 -23.66 -9.33 24.20
N ALA A 343 -24.82 -9.92 23.88
CA ALA A 343 -25.41 -9.85 22.53
C ALA A 343 -25.76 -8.42 22.07
N GLU A 344 -26.01 -7.49 23.00
CA GLU A 344 -26.34 -6.09 22.70
C GLU A 344 -25.12 -5.17 22.62
N LEU A 345 -23.93 -5.67 22.97
CA LEU A 345 -22.67 -4.91 22.95
C LEU A 345 -22.39 -4.26 21.59
N PRO A 346 -22.62 -4.91 20.42
CA PRO A 346 -22.31 -4.29 19.13
C PRO A 346 -23.06 -2.97 18.89
N ALA A 347 -24.30 -2.85 19.37
CA ALA A 347 -25.13 -1.66 19.15
C ALA A 347 -24.72 -0.49 20.06
N SER A 348 -24.41 -0.76 21.33
CA SER A 348 -23.86 0.25 22.26
C SER A 348 -22.46 0.67 21.82
N GLU A 349 -21.63 -0.28 21.44
CA GLU A 349 -20.27 -0.06 20.94
C GLU A 349 -20.24 0.80 19.68
N TYR A 350 -21.05 0.48 18.67
CA TYR A 350 -21.08 1.26 17.42
C TYR A 350 -21.43 2.72 17.68
N ARG A 351 -22.43 2.98 18.55
CA ARG A 351 -22.82 4.33 18.94
C ARG A 351 -21.66 5.07 19.59
N VAL A 352 -21.04 4.47 20.60
CA VAL A 352 -19.94 5.07 21.35
C VAL A 352 -18.74 5.35 20.43
N VAL A 353 -18.33 4.37 19.61
CA VAL A 353 -17.22 4.51 18.66
C VAL A 353 -17.48 5.66 17.68
N ARG A 354 -18.69 5.72 17.11
CA ARG A 354 -19.10 6.79 16.20
C ARG A 354 -19.07 8.17 16.90
N ASP A 355 -19.62 8.26 18.11
CA ASP A 355 -19.72 9.53 18.84
C ASP A 355 -18.32 10.03 19.24
N ILE A 356 -17.41 9.14 19.68
CA ILE A 356 -16.00 9.48 19.94
C ILE A 356 -15.30 9.92 18.65
N ALA A 357 -15.38 9.12 17.58
CA ALA A 357 -14.71 9.43 16.32
C ALA A 357 -15.22 10.77 15.73
N SER A 358 -16.52 11.03 15.83
CA SER A 358 -17.14 12.30 15.43
C SER A 358 -16.57 13.49 16.20
N ALA A 359 -16.53 13.41 17.53
CA ALA A 359 -16.07 14.51 18.37
C ALA A 359 -14.56 14.76 18.24
N VAL A 360 -13.77 13.69 18.09
CA VAL A 360 -12.32 13.76 18.14
C VAL A 360 -11.69 13.96 16.76
N MET A 361 -12.14 13.22 15.73
CA MET A 361 -11.37 13.02 14.49
C MET A 361 -11.87 13.78 13.26
N GLN A 362 -13.10 14.30 13.26
CA GLN A 362 -13.61 15.08 12.13
C GLN A 362 -12.68 16.27 11.81
N SER A 363 -12.74 16.82 10.59
CA SER A 363 -11.86 17.92 10.14
C SER A 363 -11.85 19.15 11.07
N TYR A 364 -12.94 19.38 11.81
CA TYR A 364 -13.05 20.41 12.86
C TYR A 364 -13.25 19.84 14.27
N GLY A 365 -13.03 18.54 14.47
CA GLY A 365 -13.03 17.89 15.77
C GLY A 365 -11.89 18.37 16.67
N VAL A 366 -11.89 17.88 17.91
CA VAL A 366 -10.94 18.33 18.95
C VAL A 366 -9.49 18.13 18.50
N LEU A 367 -9.15 16.95 17.98
CA LEU A 367 -7.76 16.60 17.66
C LEU A 367 -7.25 17.42 16.46
N PRO A 368 -7.88 17.39 15.26
CA PRO A 368 -7.36 18.18 14.13
C PRO A 368 -7.34 19.69 14.39
N THR A 369 -8.26 20.22 15.19
CA THR A 369 -8.24 21.64 15.57
C THR A 369 -7.05 21.97 16.46
N ARG A 370 -6.79 21.18 17.50
CA ARG A 370 -5.63 21.36 18.38
C ARG A 370 -4.32 21.19 17.61
N ALA A 371 -4.23 20.15 16.78
CA ALA A 371 -3.06 19.86 15.95
C ALA A 371 -2.73 21.01 15.00
N ARG A 372 -3.73 21.54 14.28
CA ARG A 372 -3.51 22.67 13.36
C ARG A 372 -3.04 23.93 14.09
N ALA A 373 -3.59 24.21 15.27
CA ALA A 373 -3.14 25.34 16.09
C ALA A 373 -1.66 25.20 16.49
N GLN A 374 -1.23 24.01 16.91
CA GLN A 374 0.17 23.71 17.23
C GLN A 374 1.06 23.79 15.99
N ALA A 375 0.67 23.17 14.87
CA ALA A 375 1.45 23.19 13.65
C ALA A 375 1.69 24.60 13.12
N ARG A 376 0.70 25.50 13.20
CA ARG A 376 0.86 26.92 12.82
C ARG A 376 1.83 27.68 13.73
N ALA A 377 1.93 27.31 15.00
CA ALA A 377 2.84 27.94 15.95
C ALA A 377 4.25 27.37 15.84
N ASP A 378 4.38 26.05 15.77
CA ASP A 378 5.65 25.34 15.97
C ASP A 378 6.33 24.96 14.64
N ALA A 379 5.57 24.74 13.57
CA ALA A 379 6.07 24.29 12.27
C ALA A 379 5.23 24.78 11.07
N PRO A 380 5.03 26.10 10.89
CA PRO A 380 4.13 26.62 9.84
C PRO A 380 4.53 26.20 8.42
N GLY A 381 5.82 25.96 8.16
CA GLY A 381 6.33 25.52 6.85
C GLY A 381 6.32 24.01 6.61
N SER A 382 5.92 23.19 7.58
CA SER A 382 5.74 21.75 7.36
C SER A 382 4.52 21.49 6.46
N GLY A 383 4.41 20.29 5.88
CA GLY A 383 3.27 19.95 5.04
C GLY A 383 1.94 20.09 5.77
N PHE A 384 1.86 19.61 7.01
CA PHE A 384 0.71 19.79 7.88
C PHE A 384 0.54 21.25 8.34
N GLY A 385 1.62 22.01 8.48
CA GLY A 385 1.60 23.46 8.71
C GLY A 385 0.94 24.23 7.56
N CYS A 386 1.26 23.89 6.31
CA CYS A 386 0.61 24.45 5.11
C CYS A 386 -0.88 24.08 5.05
N ILE A 387 -1.22 22.81 5.37
CA ILE A 387 -2.62 22.39 5.51
C ILE A 387 -3.33 23.23 6.58
N ALA A 388 -2.71 23.41 7.75
CA ALA A 388 -3.28 24.19 8.85
C ALA A 388 -3.53 25.65 8.50
N GLN A 389 -2.61 26.29 7.76
CA GLN A 389 -2.77 27.62 7.20
C GLN A 389 -3.94 27.71 6.21
N SER A 390 -4.10 26.70 5.36
CA SER A 390 -5.20 26.62 4.40
C SER A 390 -6.57 26.57 5.09
N PHE A 391 -6.68 25.80 6.17
CA PHE A 391 -7.88 25.80 7.00
C PHE A 391 -8.14 27.10 7.76
N ALA A 392 -7.12 27.92 8.02
CA ALA A 392 -7.30 29.25 8.58
C ALA A 392 -7.97 30.17 7.55
N VAL A 393 -7.50 30.12 6.30
CA VAL A 393 -8.09 30.84 5.16
C VAL A 393 -9.54 30.43 4.93
N LEU A 394 -9.82 29.12 4.87
CA LEU A 394 -11.19 28.60 4.67
C LEU A 394 -12.16 28.97 5.80
N ARG A 395 -11.64 29.35 6.98
CA ARG A 395 -12.45 29.87 8.10
C ARG A 395 -12.55 31.39 8.13
N GLY A 396 -11.95 32.09 7.17
CA GLY A 396 -11.91 33.55 7.14
C GLY A 396 -11.03 34.16 8.23
N GLU A 397 -9.97 33.48 8.67
CA GLU A 397 -9.02 34.07 9.62
C GLU A 397 -8.00 34.98 8.92
N ASP A 398 -7.91 36.24 9.34
CA ASP A 398 -7.06 37.27 8.69
C ASP A 398 -5.55 37.04 8.83
N SER A 399 -5.15 36.12 9.71
CA SER A 399 -3.75 35.79 10.01
C SER A 399 -2.95 35.18 8.85
N THR A 400 -3.61 34.71 7.79
CA THR A 400 -2.95 34.09 6.62
C THR A 400 -3.75 34.39 5.37
N THR A 401 -3.09 34.83 4.29
CA THR A 401 -3.79 35.11 3.03
C THR A 401 -3.97 33.84 2.20
N ALA A 402 -4.99 33.81 1.33
CA ALA A 402 -5.20 32.68 0.41
C ALA A 402 -3.97 32.41 -0.48
N ALA A 403 -3.29 33.47 -0.93
CA ALA A 403 -2.08 33.34 -1.74
C ALA A 403 -0.91 32.72 -0.97
N GLN A 404 -0.74 33.07 0.31
CA GLN A 404 0.29 32.48 1.18
C GLN A 404 0.01 30.99 1.43
N ALA A 405 -1.22 30.65 1.79
CA ALA A 405 -1.60 29.26 2.04
C ALA A 405 -1.43 28.39 0.78
N ARG A 406 -1.88 28.88 -0.38
CA ARG A 406 -1.73 28.19 -1.67
C ARG A 406 -0.26 27.99 -2.03
N GLY A 407 0.56 29.05 -1.94
CA GLY A 407 1.98 28.95 -2.24
C GLY A 407 2.74 27.99 -1.32
N CYS A 408 2.31 27.84 -0.06
CA CYS A 408 2.83 26.84 0.86
C CYS A 408 2.49 25.42 0.39
N LEU A 409 1.23 25.16 0.03
CA LEU A 409 0.79 23.86 -0.49
C LEU A 409 1.44 23.51 -1.83
N ASP A 410 1.58 24.46 -2.74
CA ASP A 410 2.14 24.23 -4.09
C ASP A 410 3.60 23.71 -4.01
N GLN A 411 4.37 24.19 -3.04
CA GLN A 411 5.72 23.68 -2.77
C GLN A 411 5.72 22.20 -2.36
N TRP A 412 4.72 21.80 -1.57
CA TRP A 412 4.56 20.41 -1.15
C TRP A 412 4.00 19.53 -2.26
N VAL A 413 3.02 19.99 -3.03
CA VAL A 413 2.48 19.23 -4.17
C VAL A 413 3.58 18.95 -5.21
N THR A 414 4.46 19.93 -5.45
CA THR A 414 5.59 19.75 -6.37
C THR A 414 6.64 18.76 -5.85
N ARG A 415 6.81 18.68 -4.51
CA ARG A 415 7.83 17.85 -3.86
C ARG A 415 7.36 16.43 -3.56
N ASP A 416 6.11 16.29 -3.12
CA ASP A 416 5.48 15.05 -2.65
C ASP A 416 3.98 15.08 -2.98
N ASN A 417 3.63 14.56 -4.16
CA ASN A 417 2.26 14.47 -4.66
C ASN A 417 1.54 13.17 -4.26
N GLY A 418 2.16 12.33 -3.42
CA GLY A 418 1.60 11.04 -3.03
C GLY A 418 0.52 11.14 -1.96
N PHE A 419 0.21 12.34 -1.46
CA PHE A 419 -0.64 12.55 -0.31
C PHE A 419 -2.00 13.14 -0.70
N GLY A 420 -3.04 12.30 -0.79
CA GLY A 420 -4.37 12.71 -1.28
C GLY A 420 -5.00 13.87 -0.51
N THR A 421 -4.80 13.96 0.81
CA THR A 421 -5.29 15.07 1.64
C THR A 421 -4.72 16.42 1.21
N LEU A 422 -3.49 16.46 0.69
CA LEU A 422 -2.88 17.69 0.20
C LEU A 422 -3.66 18.23 -1.01
N HIS A 423 -3.98 17.35 -1.95
CA HIS A 423 -4.76 17.64 -3.14
C HIS A 423 -6.21 18.04 -2.79
N ALA A 424 -6.83 17.36 -1.81
CA ALA A 424 -8.16 17.73 -1.32
C ALA A 424 -8.18 19.16 -0.80
N VAL A 425 -7.23 19.51 0.09
CA VAL A 425 -7.13 20.85 0.69
C VAL A 425 -6.86 21.93 -0.37
N ARG A 426 -6.03 21.62 -1.37
CA ARG A 426 -5.76 22.51 -2.50
C ARG A 426 -7.01 22.76 -3.34
N ALA A 427 -7.77 21.71 -3.67
CA ALA A 427 -9.03 21.82 -4.39
C ALA A 427 -10.04 22.73 -3.68
N MET A 428 -10.19 22.62 -2.36
CA MET A 428 -11.08 23.53 -1.61
C MET A 428 -10.59 24.98 -1.55
N LEU A 429 -9.27 25.22 -1.49
CA LEU A 429 -8.77 26.60 -1.57
C LEU A 429 -9.07 27.23 -2.93
N LEU A 430 -8.93 26.47 -4.01
CA LEU A 430 -9.30 26.91 -5.36
C LEU A 430 -10.81 27.18 -5.45
N LEU A 431 -11.64 26.31 -4.86
CA LEU A 431 -13.08 26.52 -4.79
C LEU A 431 -13.47 27.77 -4.00
N ASP A 432 -12.84 28.00 -2.84
CA ASP A 432 -13.09 29.18 -2.01
C ASP A 432 -12.64 30.48 -2.71
N GLU A 433 -11.51 30.46 -3.41
CA GLU A 433 -11.06 31.57 -4.26
C GLU A 433 -12.03 31.84 -5.42
N ALA A 434 -12.53 30.78 -6.07
CA ALA A 434 -13.57 30.87 -7.09
C ALA A 434 -14.87 31.48 -6.53
N GLN A 435 -15.30 31.05 -5.33
CA GLN A 435 -16.52 31.58 -4.69
C GLN A 435 -16.38 33.05 -4.29
N ARG A 436 -15.19 33.47 -3.87
CA ARG A 436 -14.92 34.87 -3.48
C ARG A 436 -14.74 35.82 -4.68
N SER A 437 -14.47 35.29 -5.87
CA SER A 437 -14.30 36.06 -7.11
C SER A 437 -15.61 36.22 -7.92
N SER A 438 -16.76 36.01 -7.28
CA SER A 438 -18.11 35.90 -7.86
C SER A 438 -18.58 37.01 -8.83
N ASP A 439 -17.88 38.15 -8.88
CA ASP A 439 -18.15 39.25 -9.82
C ASP A 439 -17.53 39.03 -11.22
N ARG A 440 -16.73 37.97 -11.43
CA ARG A 440 -16.07 37.68 -12.72
C ARG A 440 -16.33 36.25 -13.18
N PRO A 441 -16.47 36.00 -14.50
CA PRO A 441 -16.46 34.64 -15.02
C PRO A 441 -15.21 33.89 -14.56
N LEU A 442 -15.39 32.69 -14.01
CA LEU A 442 -14.30 31.83 -13.57
C LEU A 442 -13.41 31.45 -14.76
N ASP A 443 -12.10 31.50 -14.56
CA ASP A 443 -11.12 31.04 -15.54
C ASP A 443 -11.30 29.53 -15.77
N PRO A 444 -11.53 29.05 -17.01
CA PRO A 444 -11.61 27.63 -17.31
C PRO A 444 -10.40 26.84 -16.83
N ALA A 445 -9.20 27.44 -16.86
CA ALA A 445 -7.98 26.77 -16.38
C ALA A 445 -8.04 26.48 -14.87
N MET A 446 -8.63 27.38 -14.08
CA MET A 446 -8.80 27.21 -12.65
C MET A 446 -9.83 26.13 -12.32
N LEU A 447 -10.90 26.03 -13.12
CA LEU A 447 -11.91 24.96 -12.97
C LEU A 447 -11.30 23.59 -13.28
N ASP A 448 -10.56 23.47 -14.37
CA ASP A 448 -9.89 22.21 -14.74
C ASP A 448 -8.86 21.81 -13.67
N GLU A 449 -8.14 22.79 -13.10
CA GLU A 449 -7.19 22.54 -12.02
C GLU A 449 -7.88 22.07 -10.74
N MET A 450 -8.95 22.74 -10.32
CA MET A 450 -9.74 22.34 -9.16
C MET A 450 -10.28 20.91 -9.30
N GLN A 451 -10.79 20.55 -10.50
CA GLN A 451 -11.29 19.20 -10.76
C GLN A 451 -10.17 18.16 -10.71
N ARG A 452 -9.02 18.43 -11.35
CA ARG A 452 -7.87 17.51 -11.31
C ARG A 452 -7.39 17.23 -9.88
N GLU A 453 -7.33 18.27 -9.05
CA GLU A 453 -6.93 18.13 -7.65
C GLU A 453 -7.92 17.29 -6.84
N ALA A 454 -9.22 17.48 -7.06
CA ALA A 454 -10.27 16.70 -6.38
C ALA A 454 -10.26 15.21 -6.80
N GLU A 455 -10.08 14.93 -8.08
CA GLU A 455 -9.96 13.56 -8.61
C GLU A 455 -8.72 12.86 -8.04
N LEU A 456 -7.57 13.53 -8.09
CA LEU A 456 -6.32 12.98 -7.57
C LEU A 456 -6.38 12.72 -6.06
N ALA A 457 -7.06 13.59 -5.30
CA ALA A 457 -7.28 13.38 -3.88
C ALA A 457 -8.05 12.09 -3.57
N THR A 458 -9.08 11.79 -4.38
CA THR A 458 -9.90 10.58 -4.24
C THR A 458 -9.14 9.34 -4.68
N ASP A 459 -8.36 9.43 -5.76
CA ASP A 459 -7.55 8.33 -6.27
C ASP A 459 -6.45 7.92 -5.30
N LEU A 460 -5.79 8.90 -4.67
CA LEU A 460 -4.72 8.66 -3.69
C LEU A 460 -5.27 8.21 -2.33
N SER A 461 -6.43 8.71 -1.90
CA SER A 461 -7.04 8.41 -0.61
C SER A 461 -8.51 7.97 -0.73
N PRO A 462 -8.81 6.80 -1.35
CA PRO A 462 -10.19 6.39 -1.64
C PRO A 462 -11.03 6.02 -0.42
N ASN A 463 -10.39 5.80 0.73
CA ASN A 463 -11.10 5.54 2.00
C ASN A 463 -11.26 6.81 2.85
N SER A 464 -10.79 7.95 2.36
CA SER A 464 -10.91 9.23 3.04
C SER A 464 -12.35 9.71 3.04
N ALA A 465 -12.90 9.93 4.22
CA ALA A 465 -14.16 10.66 4.33
C ALA A 465 -14.04 12.13 3.92
N TYR A 466 -12.80 12.66 3.84
CA TYR A 466 -12.54 14.04 3.49
C TYR A 466 -12.28 14.21 1.99
N SER A 467 -11.42 13.39 1.39
CA SER A 467 -11.14 13.48 -0.06
C SER A 467 -12.35 13.12 -0.91
N ALA A 468 -13.24 12.26 -0.41
CA ALA A 468 -14.47 11.89 -1.12
C ALA A 468 -15.58 12.96 -1.06
N LYS A 469 -15.44 13.98 -0.20
CA LYS A 469 -16.40 15.09 -0.06
C LYS A 469 -15.93 16.28 -0.87
#